data_AF-A0A938DGP0-F1
#
_entry.id   AF-A0A938DGP0-F1
#
_cell.length_a   1.000
_cell.length_b   1.000
_cell.length_c   1.000
_cell.angle_alpha   90.00
_cell.angle_beta   90.00
_cell.angle_gamma   90.00
#
_symmetry.space_group_name_H-M   'P 1'
#
loop_
_entity.id
_entity.type
_entity.pdbx_description
1 polymer ?
#
loop_
_entity_poly.entity_id
_entity_poly.type
_entity_poly.pdbx_seq_one_letter_code
_entity_poly.pdbx_strand_id
1 'polypeptide(L)'
;MELELIDKIYECSFVPELWPGVLDALAGIIEARGGSLFVGKGASTYWSASDINRDRTERCVRENWLTRGTFAARLFGARHPGFITEYDAFTPEELEVEPIYKDFLRPGGIGWGAATVLPMATGERVILAVNRLYDRGPVEKHFVDRLDALRPHLARAILMSAR
;
A
#
# COMPACT_ATOMS: atom_id res chain seq x y z
N MET A 1 7.26 -7.09 -19.87
CA MET A 1 7.00 -7.23 -18.43
C MET A 1 6.83 -5.87 -17.73
N GLU A 2 7.85 -5.01 -17.64
CA GLU A 2 7.69 -3.71 -16.92
C GLU A 2 6.83 -2.70 -17.69
N LEU A 3 6.99 -2.61 -19.02
CA LEU A 3 6.11 -1.80 -19.89
C LEU A 3 4.65 -2.26 -19.83
N GLU A 4 4.39 -3.57 -19.88
CA GLU A 4 3.03 -4.13 -19.78
C GLU A 4 2.38 -3.83 -18.43
N LEU A 5 3.16 -3.80 -17.34
CA LEU A 5 2.64 -3.39 -16.04
C LEU A 5 2.33 -1.89 -16.00
N ILE A 6 3.18 -1.06 -16.61
CA ILE A 6 2.91 0.38 -16.75
C ILE A 6 1.63 0.63 -17.54
N ASP A 7 1.43 -0.09 -18.66
CA ASP A 7 0.21 0.02 -19.46
C ASP A 7 -1.03 -0.34 -18.63
N LYS A 8 -0.99 -1.47 -17.90
CA LYS A 8 -2.06 -1.88 -16.98
C LYS A 8 -2.32 -0.85 -15.87
N ILE A 9 -1.27 -0.23 -15.33
CA ILE A 9 -1.42 0.85 -14.35
C ILE A 9 -2.22 2.01 -14.95
N TYR A 10 -1.94 2.40 -16.20
CA TYR A 10 -2.70 3.45 -16.87
C TYR A 10 -4.11 3.02 -17.27
N GLU A 11 -4.33 1.76 -17.64
CA GLU A 11 -5.69 1.24 -17.89
C GLU A 11 -6.58 1.35 -16.65
N CYS A 12 -6.02 1.15 -15.45
CA CYS A 12 -6.74 1.33 -14.18
C CYS A 12 -7.28 2.76 -13.99
N SER A 13 -6.73 3.76 -14.71
CA SER A 13 -7.25 5.12 -14.68
C SER A 13 -8.65 5.23 -15.30
N PHE A 14 -8.99 4.35 -16.23
CA PHE A 14 -10.27 4.28 -16.93
C PHE A 14 -11.14 3.11 -16.48
N VAL A 15 -10.52 2.03 -15.99
CA VAL A 15 -11.21 0.80 -15.53
C VAL A 15 -10.70 0.42 -14.13
N PRO A 16 -11.25 1.02 -13.06
CA PRO A 16 -10.79 0.78 -11.69
C PRO A 16 -10.86 -0.69 -11.24
N GLU A 17 -11.70 -1.50 -11.87
CA GLU A 17 -11.85 -2.93 -11.61
C GLU A 17 -10.57 -3.72 -11.91
N LEU A 18 -9.60 -3.15 -12.64
CA LEU A 18 -8.30 -3.75 -12.95
C LEU A 18 -7.26 -3.59 -11.84
N TRP A 19 -7.51 -2.74 -10.83
CA TRP A 19 -6.59 -2.52 -9.71
C TRP A 19 -6.14 -3.79 -8.99
N PRO A 20 -6.99 -4.82 -8.74
CA PRO A 20 -6.56 -6.07 -8.12
C PRO A 20 -5.36 -6.71 -8.83
N GLY A 21 -5.39 -6.77 -10.16
CA GLY A 21 -4.31 -7.37 -10.96
C GLY A 21 -3.00 -6.58 -10.91
N VAL A 22 -3.09 -5.24 -10.87
CA VAL A 22 -1.91 -4.37 -10.67
C VAL A 22 -1.33 -4.58 -9.26
N LEU A 23 -2.18 -4.65 -8.23
CA LEU A 23 -1.76 -4.87 -6.85
C LEU A 23 -1.08 -6.24 -6.67
N ASP A 24 -1.56 -7.28 -7.35
CA ASP A 24 -0.91 -8.58 -7.40
C ASP A 24 0.46 -8.53 -8.10
N ALA A 25 0.55 -7.84 -9.23
CA ALA A 25 1.82 -7.68 -9.94
C ALA A 25 2.86 -6.91 -9.10
N LEU A 26 2.45 -5.84 -8.42
CA LEU A 26 3.32 -5.11 -7.50
C LEU A 26 3.76 -5.98 -6.31
N ALA A 27 2.87 -6.80 -5.77
CA ALA A 27 3.23 -7.73 -4.70
C ALA A 27 4.25 -8.76 -5.18
N GLY A 28 4.09 -9.29 -6.39
CA GLY A 28 5.05 -10.22 -6.99
C GLY A 28 6.46 -9.65 -7.17
N ILE A 29 6.60 -8.33 -7.37
CA ILE A 29 7.92 -7.67 -7.48
C ILE A 29 8.74 -7.83 -6.20
N ILE A 30 8.10 -7.75 -5.03
CA ILE A 30 8.75 -7.78 -3.71
C ILE A 30 8.52 -9.10 -2.96
N GLU A 31 8.04 -10.13 -3.66
CA GLU A 31 7.66 -11.42 -3.09
C GLU A 31 6.67 -11.28 -1.91
N ALA A 32 5.78 -10.29 -2.00
CA ALA A 32 4.71 -10.06 -1.06
C ALA A 32 3.52 -10.98 -1.35
N ARG A 33 2.66 -11.12 -0.34
CA ARG A 33 1.44 -11.93 -0.44
C ARG A 33 0.39 -11.25 -1.32
N GLY A 34 0.33 -9.93 -1.35
CA GLY A 34 -0.64 -9.16 -2.13
C GLY A 34 -0.59 -7.66 -1.79
N GLY A 35 -1.37 -6.86 -2.52
CA GLY A 35 -1.47 -5.41 -2.33
C GLY A 35 -2.86 -4.91 -1.93
N SER A 36 -2.91 -3.68 -1.42
CA SER A 36 -4.12 -2.95 -1.07
C SER A 36 -3.95 -1.48 -1.47
N LEU A 37 -5.00 -0.89 -2.04
CA LEU A 37 -5.13 0.53 -2.34
C LEU A 37 -6.25 1.09 -1.47
N PHE A 38 -5.99 2.18 -0.75
CA PHE A 38 -6.95 2.90 0.06
C PHE A 38 -7.04 4.35 -0.40
N VAL A 39 -8.24 4.86 -0.56
CA VAL A 39 -8.52 6.25 -0.93
C VAL A 39 -9.48 6.84 0.10
N GLY A 40 -8.95 7.63 1.02
CA GLY A 40 -9.75 8.28 2.07
C GLY A 40 -10.20 9.68 1.66
N LYS A 41 -11.49 9.99 1.81
CA LYS A 41 -12.09 11.32 1.65
C LYS A 41 -13.09 11.59 2.78
N GLY A 42 -12.74 12.48 3.71
CA GLY A 42 -13.57 12.72 4.90
C GLY A 42 -13.79 11.44 5.70
N ALA A 43 -15.06 11.07 5.92
CA ALA A 43 -15.45 9.85 6.63
C ALA A 43 -15.49 8.58 5.73
N SER A 44 -15.33 8.73 4.42
CA SER A 44 -15.42 7.61 3.47
C SER A 44 -14.03 7.09 3.11
N THR A 45 -13.88 5.77 3.02
CA THR A 45 -12.67 5.11 2.52
C THR A 45 -13.07 4.13 1.42
N TYR A 46 -12.68 4.44 0.18
CA TYR A 46 -12.74 3.50 -0.93
C TYR A 46 -11.49 2.62 -0.90
N TRP A 47 -11.61 1.38 -1.36
CA TRP A 47 -10.48 0.47 -1.39
C TRP A 47 -10.55 -0.52 -2.55
N SER A 48 -9.39 -0.99 -2.96
CA SER A 48 -9.20 -2.14 -3.85
C SER A 48 -8.07 -3.01 -3.30
N ALA A 49 -8.09 -4.30 -3.62
CA ALA A 49 -7.11 -5.25 -3.12
C ALA A 49 -6.87 -6.35 -4.15
N SER A 50 -5.68 -6.92 -4.15
CA SER A 50 -5.45 -8.26 -4.70
C SER A 50 -6.42 -9.26 -4.06
N ASP A 51 -6.85 -10.28 -4.79
CA ASP A 51 -7.88 -11.21 -4.32
C ASP A 51 -7.52 -11.88 -2.98
N ILE A 52 -6.27 -12.30 -2.81
CA ILE A 52 -5.77 -12.90 -1.57
C ILE A 52 -5.76 -11.95 -0.35
N ASN A 53 -5.82 -10.63 -0.57
CA ASN A 53 -5.89 -9.63 0.48
C ASN A 53 -7.29 -9.02 0.65
N ARG A 54 -8.29 -9.45 -0.13
CA ARG A 54 -9.62 -8.82 -0.17
C ARG A 54 -10.27 -8.77 1.22
N ASP A 55 -10.43 -9.93 1.86
CA ASP A 55 -11.06 -10.03 3.19
C ASP A 55 -10.30 -9.23 4.26
N ARG A 56 -8.96 -9.27 4.20
CA ARG A 56 -8.11 -8.48 5.12
C ARG A 56 -8.28 -6.99 4.88
N THR A 57 -8.32 -6.55 3.62
CA THR A 57 -8.47 -5.13 3.28
C THR A 57 -9.86 -4.62 3.66
N GLU A 58 -10.90 -5.39 3.39
CA GLU A 58 -12.27 -5.08 3.81
C GLU A 58 -12.36 -4.93 5.34
N ARG A 59 -11.80 -5.90 6.09
CA ARG A 59 -11.75 -5.81 7.55
C ARG A 59 -10.93 -4.61 8.02
N CYS A 60 -9.81 -4.32 7.35
CA CYS A 60 -8.97 -3.15 7.64
C CYS A 60 -9.79 -1.86 7.60
N VAL A 61 -10.59 -1.67 6.55
CA VAL A 61 -11.47 -0.50 6.38
C VAL A 61 -12.64 -0.53 7.35
N ARG A 62 -13.38 -1.64 7.43
CA ARG A 62 -14.57 -1.79 8.30
C ARG A 62 -14.26 -1.50 9.77
N GLU A 63 -13.07 -1.88 10.23
CA GLU A 63 -12.63 -1.69 11.61
C GLU A 63 -11.74 -0.45 11.79
N ASN A 64 -11.47 0.34 10.75
CA ASN A 64 -10.64 1.55 10.78
C ASN A 64 -9.20 1.32 11.25
N TRP A 65 -8.58 0.19 10.90
CA TRP A 65 -7.24 -0.18 11.38
C TRP A 65 -6.15 0.84 11.03
N LEU A 66 -6.26 1.52 9.88
CA LEU A 66 -5.29 2.55 9.46
C LEU A 66 -5.25 3.79 10.39
N THR A 67 -6.28 4.01 11.21
CA THR A 67 -6.38 5.17 12.13
C THR A 67 -6.31 4.79 13.60
N ARG A 68 -6.13 3.51 13.95
CA ARG A 68 -6.05 3.04 15.35
C ARG A 68 -4.68 3.25 16.00
N GLY A 69 -3.68 3.64 15.22
CA GLY A 69 -2.30 3.86 15.67
C GLY A 69 -1.64 4.98 14.88
N THR A 70 -0.31 4.95 14.80
CA THR A 70 0.48 6.01 14.16
C THR A 70 0.82 5.73 12.70
N PHE A 71 0.57 4.51 12.20
CA PHE A 71 0.95 4.08 10.85
C PHE A 71 0.63 5.07 9.73
N ALA A 72 -0.65 5.41 9.51
CA ALA A 72 -1.01 6.32 8.43
C ALA A 72 -0.39 7.72 8.63
N ALA A 73 -0.38 8.22 9.87
CA ALA A 73 0.20 9.52 10.20
C ALA A 73 1.70 9.58 9.90
N ARG A 74 2.44 8.51 10.20
CA ARG A 74 3.88 8.39 9.89
C ARG A 74 4.14 8.34 8.39
N LEU A 75 3.39 7.55 7.63
CA LEU A 75 3.55 7.50 6.18
C LEU A 75 3.32 8.86 5.51
N PHE A 76 2.24 9.57 5.88
CA PHE A 76 1.99 10.92 5.35
C PHE A 76 3.00 11.96 5.88
N GLY A 77 3.42 11.82 7.14
CA GLY A 77 4.39 12.71 7.80
C GLY A 77 5.80 12.61 7.23
N ALA A 78 6.21 11.44 6.74
CA ALA A 78 7.53 11.21 6.15
C ALA A 78 7.78 12.08 4.91
N ARG A 79 6.72 12.52 4.20
CA ARG A 79 6.80 13.31 2.95
C ARG A 79 7.78 12.71 1.92
N HIS A 80 7.93 11.38 1.95
CA HIS A 80 8.88 10.67 1.12
C HIS A 80 8.31 10.45 -0.30
N PRO A 81 9.01 10.86 -1.37
CA PRO A 81 8.54 10.70 -2.74
C PRO A 81 8.77 9.29 -3.32
N GLY A 82 8.69 8.26 -2.48
CA GLY A 82 8.99 6.86 -2.78
C GLY A 82 8.13 5.90 -1.95
N PHE A 83 8.45 4.61 -2.02
CA PHE A 83 7.95 3.59 -1.11
C PHE A 83 8.71 3.60 0.21
N ILE A 84 7.98 3.39 1.30
CA ILE A 84 8.45 3.42 2.69
C ILE A 84 8.28 1.99 3.24
N THR A 85 9.33 1.44 3.84
CA THR A 85 9.29 0.16 4.56
C THR A 85 9.03 0.37 6.05
N GLU A 86 8.82 -0.71 6.82
CA GLU A 86 8.62 -0.61 8.26
C GLU A 86 9.77 0.09 8.97
N TYR A 87 11.02 -0.20 8.59
CA TYR A 87 12.20 0.38 9.22
C TYR A 87 12.53 1.81 8.78
N ASP A 88 11.92 2.29 7.69
CA ASP A 88 11.97 3.71 7.35
C ASP A 88 11.01 4.52 8.23
N ALA A 89 9.93 3.88 8.71
CA ALA A 89 8.86 4.55 9.45
C ALA A 89 8.92 4.33 10.97
N PHE A 90 9.53 3.24 11.46
CA PHE A 90 9.51 2.83 12.86
C PHE A 90 10.86 2.32 13.31
N THR A 91 11.22 2.56 14.58
CA THR A 91 12.22 1.71 15.24
C THR A 91 11.62 0.32 15.51
N PRO A 92 12.45 -0.72 15.74
CA PRO A 92 11.95 -2.06 16.07
C PRO A 92 10.99 -2.05 17.27
N GLU A 93 11.30 -1.29 18.32
CA GLU A 93 10.49 -1.21 19.54
C GLU A 93 9.13 -0.55 19.29
N GLU A 94 9.10 0.48 18.44
CA GLU A 94 7.85 1.15 18.06
C GLU A 94 6.96 0.24 17.19
N LEU A 95 7.57 -0.52 16.28
CA LEU A 95 6.84 -1.43 15.39
C LEU A 95 6.14 -2.56 16.17
N GLU A 96 6.79 -3.09 17.22
CA GLU A 96 6.22 -4.15 18.05
C GLU A 96 4.97 -3.73 18.84
N VAL A 97 4.81 -2.42 19.10
CA VAL A 97 3.64 -1.88 19.81
C VAL A 97 2.64 -1.18 18.89
N GLU A 98 2.94 -1.00 17.61
CA GLU A 98 2.05 -0.34 16.65
C GLU A 98 0.80 -1.20 16.40
N PRO A 99 -0.42 -0.71 16.68
CA PRO A 99 -1.65 -1.51 16.67
C PRO A 99 -1.94 -2.24 15.36
N ILE A 100 -1.68 -1.62 14.21
CA ILE A 100 -1.92 -2.28 12.91
C ILE A 100 -0.99 -3.49 12.72
N TYR A 101 0.24 -3.44 13.23
CA TYR A 101 1.16 -4.58 13.16
C TYR A 101 0.82 -5.60 14.23
N LYS A 102 0.86 -5.20 15.50
CA LYS A 102 0.69 -6.08 16.66
C LYS A 102 -0.63 -6.82 16.67
N ASP A 103 -1.74 -6.10 16.48
CA ASP A 103 -3.08 -6.64 16.75
C ASP A 103 -3.82 -7.09 15.47
N PHE A 104 -3.31 -6.74 14.28
CA PHE A 104 -4.01 -7.00 13.02
C PHE A 104 -3.17 -7.74 11.96
N LEU A 105 -1.98 -7.25 11.60
CA LEU A 105 -1.17 -7.86 10.54
C LEU A 105 -0.39 -9.10 11.03
N ARG A 106 0.28 -9.01 12.19
CA ARG A 106 1.10 -10.11 12.75
C ARG A 106 0.28 -11.38 13.03
N PRO A 107 -0.94 -11.30 13.61
CA PRO A 107 -1.78 -12.49 13.78
C PRO A 107 -2.17 -13.17 12.46
N GLY A 108 -2.16 -12.43 11.35
CA GLY A 108 -2.38 -12.94 9.99
C GLY A 108 -1.11 -13.39 9.27
N GLY A 109 0.03 -13.47 9.95
CA GLY A 109 1.33 -13.86 9.39
C GLY A 109 2.02 -12.78 8.54
N ILE A 110 1.47 -11.56 8.50
CA ILE A 110 2.05 -10.42 7.81
C ILE A 110 2.91 -9.62 8.77
N GLY A 111 4.00 -9.06 8.27
CA GLY A 111 4.39 -7.78 8.84
C GLY A 111 5.74 -7.28 8.38
N TRP A 112 6.01 -7.50 7.10
CA TRP A 112 6.89 -6.64 6.36
C TRP A 112 6.11 -6.13 5.15
N GLY A 113 6.62 -5.10 4.50
CA GLY A 113 5.93 -4.52 3.37
C GLY A 113 6.59 -3.26 2.86
N ALA A 114 5.94 -2.67 1.88
CA ALA A 114 6.29 -1.37 1.36
C ALA A 114 5.00 -0.61 1.06
N ALA A 115 4.95 0.66 1.43
CA ALA A 115 3.82 1.53 1.19
C ALA A 115 4.23 2.86 0.60
N THR A 116 3.44 3.40 -0.32
CA THR A 116 3.56 4.78 -0.80
C THR A 116 2.30 5.55 -0.49
N VAL A 117 2.45 6.84 -0.23
CA VAL A 117 1.37 7.80 -0.05
C VAL A 117 1.29 8.77 -1.22
N LEU A 118 0.07 9.15 -1.59
CA LEU A 118 -0.19 10.21 -2.57
C LEU A 118 -1.20 11.19 -1.96
N PRO A 119 -0.77 12.42 -1.63
CA PRO A 119 -1.71 13.49 -1.29
C PRO A 119 -2.33 14.03 -2.58
N MET A 120 -3.67 14.07 -2.64
CA MET A 120 -4.40 14.55 -3.81
C MET A 120 -4.78 16.02 -3.62
N ALA A 121 -4.73 16.82 -4.68
CA ALA A 121 -5.08 18.24 -4.63
C ALA A 121 -6.55 18.48 -4.20
N THR A 122 -7.41 17.49 -4.44
CA THR A 122 -8.84 17.44 -4.10
C THR A 122 -9.11 17.01 -2.64
N GLY A 123 -8.06 16.77 -1.85
CA GLY A 123 -8.14 16.47 -0.41
C GLY A 123 -8.16 14.98 -0.07
N GLU A 124 -8.21 14.08 -1.04
CA GLU A 124 -8.08 12.65 -0.82
C GLU A 124 -6.67 12.28 -0.35
N ARG A 125 -6.64 11.28 0.53
CA ARG A 125 -5.41 10.69 1.05
C ARG A 125 -5.33 9.25 0.56
N VAL A 126 -4.33 8.98 -0.28
CA VAL A 126 -4.15 7.66 -0.86
C VAL A 126 -2.99 6.92 -0.18
N ILE A 127 -3.21 5.66 0.16
CA ILE A 127 -2.18 4.71 0.59
C ILE A 127 -2.24 3.52 -0.36
N LEU A 128 -1.11 3.18 -0.98
CA LEU A 128 -0.93 1.91 -1.65
C LEU A 128 0.10 1.12 -0.86
N ALA A 129 -0.24 -0.09 -0.44
CA ALA A 129 0.63 -0.94 0.36
C ALA A 129 0.68 -2.37 -0.20
N VAL A 130 1.87 -2.95 -0.23
CA VAL A 130 2.11 -4.36 -0.54
C VAL A 130 2.67 -5.05 0.69
N ASN A 131 2.04 -6.16 1.08
CA ASN A 131 2.25 -6.80 2.38
C ASN A 131 2.95 -8.15 2.23
N ARG A 132 4.09 -8.32 2.88
CA ARG A 132 4.95 -9.51 2.87
C ARG A 132 4.80 -10.30 4.17
N LEU A 133 4.97 -11.62 4.04
CA LEU A 133 4.91 -12.54 5.17
C LEU A 133 6.07 -12.26 6.14
N TYR A 134 5.82 -12.46 7.44
CA TYR A 134 6.82 -12.23 8.47
C TYR A 134 8.08 -13.08 8.27
N ASP A 135 7.90 -14.36 7.92
CA ASP A 135 8.99 -15.33 7.74
C ASP A 135 9.90 -15.02 6.55
N ARG A 136 9.49 -14.14 5.62
CA ARG A 136 10.33 -13.68 4.50
C ARG A 136 11.31 -12.59 4.90
N GLY A 137 11.12 -11.96 6.06
CA GLY A 137 11.95 -10.86 6.50
C GLY A 137 11.62 -9.51 5.82
N PRO A 138 12.28 -8.43 6.29
CA PRO A 138 12.10 -7.07 5.78
C PRO A 138 12.29 -6.97 4.26
N VAL A 139 11.62 -6.01 3.63
CA VAL A 139 11.76 -5.76 2.19
C VAL A 139 13.14 -5.20 1.89
N GLU A 140 13.87 -5.86 1.00
CA GLU A 140 15.21 -5.48 0.61
C GLU A 140 15.21 -4.23 -0.29
N LYS A 141 16.28 -3.42 -0.21
CA LYS A 141 16.40 -2.17 -0.95
C LYS A 141 16.17 -2.32 -2.47
N HIS A 142 16.71 -3.37 -3.09
CA HIS A 142 16.59 -3.58 -4.53
C HIS A 142 15.13 -3.83 -4.98
N PHE A 143 14.27 -4.33 -4.08
CA PHE A 143 12.84 -4.46 -4.32
C PHE A 143 12.12 -3.10 -4.21
N VAL A 144 12.49 -2.29 -3.22
CA VAL A 144 12.00 -0.91 -3.08
C VAL A 144 12.35 -0.07 -4.31
N ASP A 145 13.59 -0.16 -4.79
CA ASP A 145 14.06 0.58 -5.97
C ASP A 145 13.22 0.26 -7.23
N ARG A 146 12.75 -0.99 -7.37
CA ARG A 146 11.85 -1.41 -8.46
C ARG A 146 10.44 -0.85 -8.30
N LEU A 147 9.91 -0.83 -7.07
CA LEU A 147 8.61 -0.20 -6.80
C LEU A 147 8.66 1.31 -7.04
N ASP A 148 9.77 1.96 -6.69
CA ASP A 148 9.98 3.39 -6.90
C ASP A 148 10.01 3.77 -8.38
N ALA A 149 10.56 2.91 -9.25
CA ALA A 149 10.49 3.11 -10.69
C ALA A 149 9.04 3.16 -11.22
N LEU A 150 8.11 2.44 -10.58
CA LEU A 150 6.69 2.39 -10.95
C LEU A 150 5.86 3.50 -10.29
N ARG A 151 6.32 4.06 -9.16
CA ARG A 151 5.58 5.05 -8.37
C ARG A 151 5.08 6.26 -9.19
N PRO A 152 5.86 6.88 -10.10
CA PRO A 152 5.37 7.98 -10.93
C PRO A 152 4.21 7.60 -11.85
N HIS A 153 4.14 6.34 -12.28
CA HIS A 153 3.04 5.82 -13.10
C HIS A 153 1.78 5.60 -12.26
N LEU A 154 1.93 4.98 -11.08
CA LEU A 154 0.87 4.81 -10.09
C LEU A 154 0.25 6.16 -9.70
N ALA A 155 1.09 7.15 -9.41
CA ALA A 155 0.66 8.49 -9.05
C ALA A 155 -0.19 9.15 -10.15
N ARG A 156 0.25 9.05 -11.41
CA ARG A 156 -0.47 9.62 -12.55
C ARG A 156 -1.80 8.91 -12.80
N ALA A 157 -1.82 7.58 -12.76
CA ALA A 157 -3.04 6.80 -12.97
C ALA A 157 -4.10 7.11 -11.90
N ILE A 158 -3.71 7.12 -10.63
CA ILE A 158 -4.61 7.44 -9.51
C ILE A 158 -5.12 8.88 -9.62
N LEU A 159 -4.27 9.83 -10.00
CA LEU A 159 -4.66 11.22 -10.23
C LEU A 159 -5.66 11.38 -11.40
N MET A 160 -5.53 10.55 -12.44
CA MET A 160 -6.47 10.54 -13.55
C MET A 160 -7.83 9.94 -13.14
N SER A 161 -7.85 8.92 -12.28
CA SER A 161 -9.09 8.33 -11.75
C SER A 161 -9.89 9.24 -10.81
N ALA A 162 -9.23 10.23 -10.19
CA ALA A 162 -9.86 11.12 -9.21
C ALA A 162 -10.67 12.27 -9.83
N ARG A 163 -10.86 12.24 -11.16
CA ARG A 163 -11.59 13.25 -11.93
C ARG A 163 -13.04 12.87 -12.16
#